data_AF-A0A926HIT0-F1
#
_entry.id   AF-A0A926HIT0-F1
#
_cell.length_a   1.000
_cell.length_b   1.000
_cell.length_c   1.000
_cell.angle_alpha   90.00
_cell.angle_beta   90.00
_cell.angle_gamma   90.00
#
_symmetry.space_group_name_H-M   'P 1'
#
loop_
_entity.id
_entity.type
_entity.pdbx_description
1 polymer ?
#
loop_
_entity_poly.entity_id
_entity_poly.type
_entity_poly.pdbx_seq_one_letter_code
_entity_poly.pdbx_strand_id
1 'polypeptide(L)'
;MVGTNPETGGTYSDKDAAAITKFTDCQAAKTFALQTALSRITTNPSRFAALAIEKIPNNWSDNTYGVHYVFETLAETPPSRDKIFLYAFAQLWFASVFSFAFIGLFRLRRIHLHGDNFMIMFILSTLVLHTFVEVAQRYTYAAVPVLMILGLSAMLKLREKAP
;
A
#
# COMPACT_ATOMS: atom_id res chain seq x y z
N MET A 1 5.56 -15.47 1.31
CA MET A 1 6.39 -14.25 1.47
C MET A 1 6.16 -13.71 2.87
N VAL A 2 7.23 -13.44 3.61
CA VAL A 2 7.17 -13.18 5.05
C VAL A 2 7.38 -11.69 5.30
N GLY A 3 6.30 -10.91 5.33
CA GLY A 3 6.34 -9.46 5.55
C GLY A 3 6.91 -9.01 6.89
N THR A 4 7.25 -9.95 7.77
CA THR A 4 7.90 -9.71 9.06
C THR A 4 9.43 -9.72 8.98
N ASN A 5 10.02 -9.75 7.77
CA ASN A 5 11.47 -9.72 7.58
C ASN A 5 12.04 -8.30 7.81
N PRO A 6 12.84 -8.07 8.87
CA PRO A 6 13.44 -6.76 9.12
C PRO A 6 14.63 -6.45 8.21
N GLU A 7 15.26 -7.45 7.60
CA GLU A 7 16.42 -7.26 6.70
C GLU A 7 16.01 -6.61 5.38
N THR A 8 14.79 -6.89 4.91
CA THR A 8 14.23 -6.31 3.69
C THR A 8 13.25 -5.17 3.95
N GLY A 9 13.16 -4.68 5.20
CA GLY A 9 12.16 -3.66 5.54
C GLY A 9 10.72 -4.12 5.26
N GLY A 10 10.47 -5.43 5.29
CA GLY A 10 9.16 -6.04 5.04
C GLY A 10 8.79 -6.18 3.56
N THR A 11 9.70 -5.93 2.63
CA THR A 11 9.51 -6.20 1.19
C THR A 11 9.86 -7.65 0.86
N TYR A 12 9.65 -8.02 -0.41
CA TYR A 12 10.07 -9.30 -0.97
C TYR A 12 11.56 -9.61 -0.67
N SER A 13 11.84 -10.90 -0.42
CA SER A 13 13.17 -11.42 -0.10
C SER A 13 13.44 -12.68 -0.90
N ASP A 14 14.48 -12.67 -1.73
CA ASP A 14 14.91 -13.84 -2.50
C ASP A 14 15.31 -15.01 -1.59
N LYS A 15 15.89 -14.72 -0.42
CA LYS A 15 16.23 -15.74 0.58
C LYS A 15 14.97 -16.43 1.11
N ASP A 16 13.96 -15.65 1.48
CA ASP A 16 12.70 -16.20 1.99
C ASP A 16 11.95 -16.95 0.88
N ALA A 17 11.98 -16.44 -0.35
CA ALA A 17 11.40 -17.11 -1.51
C ALA A 17 12.09 -18.45 -1.77
N ALA A 18 13.42 -18.48 -1.84
CA ALA A 18 14.21 -19.69 -2.05
C ALA A 18 14.03 -20.72 -0.92
N ALA A 19 13.76 -20.28 0.31
CA ALA A 19 13.44 -21.19 1.42
C ALA A 19 12.06 -21.82 1.26
N ILE A 20 11.07 -21.05 0.80
CA ILE A 20 9.69 -21.52 0.58
C ILE A 20 9.60 -22.43 -0.64
N THR A 21 10.33 -22.15 -1.73
CA THR A 21 10.29 -22.95 -2.96
C THR A 21 10.89 -24.35 -2.84
N LYS A 22 11.56 -24.65 -1.72
CA LYS A 22 12.05 -26.00 -1.41
C LYS A 22 10.93 -26.98 -1.08
N PHE A 23 9.76 -26.48 -0.69
CA PHE A 23 8.60 -27.31 -0.38
C PHE A 23 7.78 -27.55 -1.65
N THR A 24 7.56 -28.81 -1.99
CA THR A 24 6.69 -29.22 -3.10
C THR A 24 5.20 -29.16 -2.72
N ASP A 25 4.90 -29.29 -1.42
CA ASP A 25 3.56 -29.14 -0.87
C ASP A 25 3.27 -27.70 -0.43
N CYS A 26 2.14 -27.17 -0.89
CA CYS A 26 1.67 -25.83 -0.56
C CYS A 26 1.36 -25.67 0.94
N GLN A 27 0.86 -26.72 1.60
CA GLN A 27 0.53 -26.63 3.02
C GLN A 27 1.79 -26.58 3.90
N ALA A 28 2.80 -27.40 3.57
CA ALA A 28 4.11 -27.33 4.19
C ALA A 28 4.77 -25.94 3.99
N ALA A 29 4.72 -25.41 2.78
CA ALA A 29 5.23 -24.07 2.45
C ALA A 29 4.56 -22.96 3.30
N LYS A 30 3.23 -22.99 3.43
CA LYS A 30 2.47 -22.06 4.27
C LYS A 30 2.83 -22.18 5.75
N THR A 31 2.95 -23.41 6.25
CA THR A 31 3.30 -23.68 7.65
C THR A 31 4.69 -23.14 7.97
N PHE A 32 5.67 -23.40 7.10
CA PHE A 32 7.02 -22.86 7.22
C PHE A 32 7.03 -21.32 7.22
N ALA A 33 6.30 -20.69 6.30
CA ALA A 33 6.20 -19.23 6.22
C ALA A 33 5.59 -18.64 7.50
N LEU A 34 4.54 -19.26 8.05
CA LEU A 34 3.90 -18.82 9.30
C LEU A 34 4.84 -18.98 10.50
N GLN A 35 5.51 -20.13 10.63
CA GLN A 35 6.48 -20.37 11.69
C GLN A 35 7.64 -19.37 11.64
N THR A 36 8.15 -19.09 10.45
CA THR A 36 9.17 -18.06 10.23
C THR A 36 8.67 -16.69 10.64
N ALA A 37 7.43 -16.34 10.26
CA ALA A 37 6.83 -15.07 10.62
C ALA A 37 6.70 -14.91 12.15
N LEU A 38 6.16 -15.93 12.82
CA LEU A 38 5.97 -15.96 14.26
C LEU A 38 7.31 -15.91 15.00
N SER A 39 8.32 -16.67 14.57
CA SER A 39 9.66 -16.64 15.15
C SER A 39 10.25 -15.22 15.10
N ARG A 40 10.13 -14.51 13.99
CA ARG A 40 10.63 -13.12 13.88
C ARG A 40 9.92 -12.17 14.84
N ILE A 41 8.60 -12.33 15.01
CA ILE A 41 7.80 -11.52 15.95
C ILE A 41 8.19 -11.81 17.40
N THR A 42 8.34 -13.08 17.77
CA THR A 42 8.57 -13.49 19.16
C THR A 42 10.02 -13.34 19.60
N THR A 43 10.99 -13.56 18.71
CA THR A 43 12.42 -13.43 19.03
C THR A 43 12.84 -11.97 19.20
N ASN A 44 12.25 -11.03 18.46
CA ASN A 44 12.57 -9.60 18.59
C ASN A 44 11.34 -8.70 18.39
N PRO A 45 10.45 -8.61 19.39
CA PRO A 45 9.18 -7.88 19.28
C PRO A 45 9.38 -6.38 19.10
N SER A 46 10.44 -5.80 19.69
CA SER A 46 10.76 -4.38 19.51
C SER A 46 11.20 -4.07 18.09
N ARG A 47 12.02 -4.94 17.46
CA ARG A 47 12.38 -4.81 16.05
C ARG A 47 11.17 -4.97 15.14
N PHE A 48 10.25 -5.89 15.47
CA PHE A 48 9.01 -6.05 14.72
C PHE A 48 8.12 -4.78 14.80
N ALA A 49 8.00 -4.17 15.97
CA ALA A 49 7.28 -2.90 16.13
C ALA A 49 7.93 -1.76 15.33
N ALA A 50 9.26 -1.66 15.33
CA ALA A 50 9.99 -0.69 14.50
C ALA A 50 9.75 -0.95 13.00
N LEU A 51 9.78 -2.22 12.58
CA LEU A 51 9.52 -2.63 11.20
C LEU A 51 8.11 -2.21 10.75
N ALA A 52 7.10 -2.32 11.61
CA ALA A 52 5.74 -1.87 11.30
C ALA A 52 5.68 -0.39 10.92
N ILE A 53 6.49 0.44 11.58
CA ILE A 53 6.59 1.88 11.31
C ILE A 53 7.39 2.13 10.04
N GLU A 54 8.52 1.45 9.86
CA GLU A 54 9.39 1.55 8.66
C GLU A 54 8.63 1.21 7.37
N LYS A 55 7.65 0.30 7.45
CA LYS A 55 6.84 -0.15 6.32
C LYS A 55 5.86 0.90 5.79
N ILE A 56 5.48 1.88 6.60
CA ILE A 56 4.53 2.94 6.20
C ILE A 56 5.10 3.74 5.01
N PRO A 57 6.26 4.41 5.10
CA PRO A 57 6.81 5.13 3.97
C PRO A 57 7.15 4.21 2.79
N ASN A 58 7.60 2.98 3.02
CA ASN A 58 7.92 2.04 1.93
C ASN A 58 6.71 1.73 1.05
N ASN A 59 5.51 1.66 1.63
CA ASN A 59 4.30 1.42 0.86
C ASN A 59 3.92 2.66 0.03
N TRP A 60 4.04 3.87 0.59
CA TRP A 60 3.49 5.11 0.02
C TRP A 60 4.51 6.05 -0.68
N SER A 61 5.81 5.73 -0.63
CA SER A 61 6.88 6.64 -1.06
C SER A 61 7.02 6.79 -2.58
N ASP A 62 6.59 5.80 -3.35
CA ASP A 62 6.78 5.78 -4.79
C ASP A 62 5.52 5.26 -5.49
N ASN A 63 4.81 6.20 -6.12
CA ASN A 63 3.60 5.93 -6.88
C ASN A 63 3.89 5.66 -8.36
N THR A 64 5.18 5.63 -8.73
CA THR A 64 5.64 5.47 -10.10
C THR A 64 5.90 4.03 -10.48
N TYR A 65 5.63 3.08 -9.57
CA TYR A 65 5.79 1.64 -9.80
C TYR A 65 5.26 1.18 -11.17
N GLY A 66 4.07 1.64 -11.59
CA GLY A 66 3.52 1.29 -12.90
C GLY A 66 4.40 1.75 -14.08
N VAL A 67 4.98 2.94 -14.00
CA VAL A 67 5.91 3.47 -15.01
C VAL A 67 7.23 2.71 -14.95
N HIS A 68 7.77 2.45 -13.75
CA HIS A 68 8.97 1.63 -13.57
C HIS A 68 8.77 0.22 -14.15
N TYR A 69 7.66 -0.45 -13.87
CA TYR A 69 7.39 -1.80 -14.35
C TYR A 69 7.36 -1.86 -15.88
N VAL A 70 6.73 -0.87 -16.53
CA VAL A 70 6.66 -0.81 -18.00
C VAL A 70 8.02 -0.52 -18.63
N PHE A 71 8.79 0.41 -18.08
CA PHE A 71 10.02 0.88 -18.72
C PHE A 71 11.31 0.20 -18.27
N GLU A 72 11.32 -0.46 -17.11
CA GLU A 72 12.52 -1.11 -16.57
C GLU A 72 12.38 -2.62 -16.49
N THR A 73 11.16 -3.15 -16.36
CA THR A 73 10.92 -4.60 -16.31
C THR A 73 10.51 -5.18 -17.66
N LEU A 74 9.78 -4.41 -18.49
CA LEU A 74 9.28 -4.88 -19.79
C LEU A 74 10.04 -4.32 -20.99
N ALA A 75 10.74 -3.19 -20.84
CA ALA A 75 11.44 -2.53 -21.95
C ALA A 75 12.93 -2.38 -21.63
N GLU A 76 13.81 -2.98 -22.44
CA GLU A 76 15.26 -2.78 -22.36
C GLU A 76 15.68 -1.44 -23.00
N THR A 77 15.00 -0.34 -22.67
CA THR A 77 15.25 0.96 -23.34
C THR A 77 15.62 2.07 -22.36
N PRO A 78 16.62 2.90 -22.70
CA PRO A 78 17.08 3.99 -21.84
C PRO A 78 15.96 5.01 -21.59
N PRO A 79 16.02 5.77 -20.48
CA PRO A 79 14.97 6.69 -20.08
C PRO A 79 14.79 7.79 -21.15
N SER A 80 13.69 7.73 -21.92
CA SER A 80 13.29 8.79 -22.84
C SER A 80 12.62 9.94 -22.08
N ARG A 81 12.46 11.11 -22.72
CA ARG A 81 11.67 12.24 -22.19
C ARG A 81 10.25 11.80 -21.77
N ASP A 82 9.70 10.77 -22.42
CA ASP A 82 8.37 10.24 -22.14
C ASP A 82 8.28 9.63 -20.74
N LYS A 83 9.37 9.05 -20.23
CA LYS A 83 9.44 8.47 -18.88
C LYS A 83 9.28 9.54 -17.79
N ILE A 84 9.95 10.69 -17.95
CA ILE A 84 9.85 11.82 -17.00
C ILE A 84 8.43 12.39 -17.01
N PHE A 85 7.84 12.55 -18.20
CA PHE A 85 6.46 13.00 -18.33
C PHE A 85 5.47 12.05 -17.64
N LEU A 86 5.63 10.73 -17.86
CA LEU A 86 4.77 9.72 -17.23
C LEU A 86 4.93 9.67 -15.72
N TYR A 87 6.14 9.86 -15.18
CA TYR A 87 6.35 10.01 -13.74
C TYR A 87 5.64 11.23 -13.17
N ALA A 88 5.80 12.39 -13.79
CA ALA A 88 5.12 13.60 -13.37
C ALA A 88 3.59 13.45 -13.45
N PHE A 89 3.09 12.83 -14.52
CA PHE A 89 1.68 12.55 -14.71
C PHE A 89 1.12 11.60 -13.64
N ALA A 90 1.82 10.49 -13.36
CA ALA A 90 1.43 9.54 -12.31
C ALA A 90 1.38 10.24 -10.94
N GLN A 91 2.40 11.04 -10.61
CA GLN A 91 2.44 11.77 -9.35
C GLN A 91 1.30 12.80 -9.25
N LEU A 92 1.01 13.53 -10.34
CA LEU A 92 -0.09 14.49 -10.40
C LEU A 92 -1.46 13.82 -10.26
N TRP A 93 -1.64 12.65 -10.89
CA TRP A 93 -2.85 11.84 -10.76
C TRP A 93 -3.09 11.44 -9.29
N PHE A 94 -2.08 10.87 -8.63
CA PHE A 94 -2.18 10.50 -7.21
C PHE A 94 -2.42 11.72 -6.32
N ALA A 95 -1.71 12.83 -6.55
CA ALA A 95 -1.94 14.08 -5.83
C ALA A 95 -3.39 14.56 -5.97
N SER A 96 -3.99 14.41 -7.15
CA SER A 96 -5.39 14.75 -7.40
C SER A 96 -6.34 13.83 -6.63
N VAL A 97 -6.13 12.50 -6.65
CA VAL A 97 -6.93 11.53 -5.89
C VAL A 97 -6.89 11.84 -4.39
N PHE A 98 -5.70 12.09 -3.84
CA PHE A 98 -5.55 12.48 -2.43
C PHE A 98 -6.26 13.79 -2.13
N SER A 99 -6.11 14.80 -2.99
CA SER A 99 -6.77 16.10 -2.81
C SER A 99 -8.30 15.93 -2.78
N PHE A 100 -8.88 15.13 -3.67
CA PHE A 100 -10.31 14.81 -3.67
C PHE A 100 -10.72 14.06 -2.40
N ALA A 101 -9.94 13.09 -1.96
CA ALA A 101 -10.21 12.36 -0.73
C ALA A 101 -10.17 13.29 0.50
N PHE A 102 -9.18 14.19 0.61
CA PHE A 102 -9.08 15.15 1.70
C PHE A 102 -10.25 16.14 1.74
N ILE A 103 -10.63 16.69 0.57
CA ILE A 103 -11.82 17.53 0.44
C ILE A 103 -13.07 16.76 0.89
N GLY A 104 -13.16 15.49 0.48
CA GLY A 104 -14.31 14.65 0.82
C GLY A 104 -14.44 14.37 2.32
N LEU A 105 -13.33 14.02 2.97
CA LEU A 105 -13.23 13.83 4.42
C LEU A 105 -13.67 15.09 5.18
N PHE A 106 -13.11 16.25 4.81
CA PHE A 106 -13.39 17.52 5.49
C PHE A 106 -14.89 17.88 5.41
N ARG A 107 -15.53 17.57 4.29
CA ARG A 107 -16.96 17.84 4.09
C ARG A 107 -17.86 16.83 4.78
N LEU A 108 -17.54 15.53 4.74
CA LEU A 108 -18.29 14.49 5.46
C LEU A 108 -18.34 14.78 6.97
N ARG A 109 -17.23 15.25 7.54
CA ARG A 109 -17.17 15.70 8.94
C ARG A 109 -18.13 16.85 9.26
N ARG A 110 -18.34 17.79 8.32
CA ARG A 110 -19.27 18.93 8.51
C ARG A 110 -20.75 18.56 8.43
N ILE A 111 -21.08 17.40 7.90
CA ILE A 111 -22.47 16.95 7.73
C ILE A 111 -22.85 15.82 8.68
N HIS A 112 -22.05 15.62 9.74
CA HIS A 112 -22.27 14.63 10.81
C HIS A 112 -22.55 13.20 10.34
N LEU A 113 -22.10 12.86 9.14
CA LEU A 113 -22.13 11.48 8.68
C LEU A 113 -20.82 10.82 9.08
N HIS A 114 -20.93 9.65 9.69
CA HIS A 114 -19.82 8.83 10.21
C HIS A 114 -18.89 8.26 9.11
N GLY A 115 -18.75 8.94 7.97
CA GLY A 115 -17.82 8.57 6.90
C GLY A 115 -16.36 8.76 7.29
N ASP A 116 -16.08 9.61 8.28
CA ASP A 116 -14.80 9.71 8.97
C ASP A 116 -14.45 8.41 9.73
N ASN A 117 -15.42 7.81 10.43
CA ASN A 117 -15.22 6.53 11.12
C ASN A 117 -14.86 5.41 10.14
N PHE A 118 -15.55 5.31 9.00
CA PHE A 118 -15.22 4.32 7.97
C PHE A 118 -13.79 4.49 7.43
N MET A 119 -13.36 5.73 7.17
CA MET A 119 -11.99 6.01 6.75
C MET A 119 -10.95 5.66 7.80
N ILE A 120 -11.20 6.03 9.05
CA ILE A 120 -10.30 5.70 10.17
C ILE A 120 -10.19 4.18 10.27
N MET A 121 -11.31 3.45 10.21
CA MET A 121 -11.29 2.00 10.23
C MET A 121 -10.55 1.41 9.02
N PHE A 122 -10.73 1.96 7.81
CA PHE A 122 -10.01 1.51 6.62
C PHE A 122 -8.50 1.73 6.72
N ILE A 123 -8.07 2.94 7.14
CA ILE A 123 -6.66 3.28 7.33
C ILE A 123 -6.05 2.40 8.42
N LEU A 124 -6.73 2.24 9.56
CA LEU A 124 -6.23 1.38 10.65
C LEU A 124 -6.16 -0.08 10.23
N SER A 125 -7.17 -0.59 9.51
CA SER A 125 -7.18 -1.98 9.02
C SER A 125 -6.06 -2.23 8.02
N THR A 126 -5.82 -1.30 7.11
CA THR A 126 -4.72 -1.40 6.14
C THR A 126 -3.37 -1.28 6.83
N LEU A 127 -3.21 -0.39 7.81
CA LEU A 127 -2.00 -0.28 8.63
C LEU A 127 -1.69 -1.60 9.34
N VAL A 128 -2.69 -2.17 10.04
CA VAL A 128 -2.55 -3.45 10.76
C VAL A 128 -2.23 -4.59 9.80
N LEU A 129 -2.90 -4.66 8.65
CA LEU A 129 -2.63 -5.69 7.65
C LEU A 129 -1.19 -5.63 7.12
N HIS A 130 -0.73 -4.43 6.76
CA HIS A 130 0.62 -4.23 6.23
C HIS A 130 1.70 -4.39 7.31
N THR A 131 1.37 -4.46 8.60
CA THR A 131 2.34 -4.89 9.63
C THR A 131 2.80 -6.33 9.38
N PHE A 132 1.88 -7.24 9.02
CA PHE A 132 2.17 -8.66 8.88
C PHE A 132 2.49 -9.08 7.44
N VAL A 133 1.82 -8.48 6.47
CA VAL A 133 1.94 -8.85 5.05
C VAL A 133 3.13 -8.12 4.42
N GLU A 134 3.71 -8.70 3.38
CA GLU A 134 4.70 -8.02 2.54
C GLU A 134 4.18 -6.65 2.10
N VAL A 135 5.05 -5.63 2.13
CA VAL A 135 4.76 -4.34 1.50
C VAL A 135 5.40 -4.28 0.13
N ALA A 136 4.64 -3.75 -0.83
CA ALA A 136 5.11 -3.44 -2.16
C ALA A 136 4.32 -2.22 -2.64
N GLN A 137 4.99 -1.31 -3.33
CA GLN A 137 4.39 -0.05 -3.82
C GLN A 137 3.10 -0.30 -4.63
N ARG A 138 3.03 -1.43 -5.37
CA ARG A 138 1.83 -1.87 -6.12
C ARG A 138 0.58 -2.07 -5.26
N TYR A 139 0.70 -2.32 -3.96
CA TYR A 139 -0.45 -2.56 -3.09
C TYR A 139 -1.20 -1.26 -2.75
N THR A 140 -0.57 -0.09 -2.93
CA THR A 140 -1.27 1.20 -2.76
C THR A 140 -2.36 1.42 -3.79
N TYR A 141 -2.26 0.83 -4.99
CA TYR A 141 -3.32 0.90 -6.01
C TYR A 141 -4.65 0.35 -5.50
N ALA A 142 -4.65 -0.61 -4.55
CA ALA A 142 -5.87 -1.13 -3.96
C ALA A 142 -6.61 -0.10 -3.07
N ALA A 143 -5.92 0.93 -2.58
CA ALA A 143 -6.54 2.01 -1.81
C ALA A 143 -7.22 3.06 -2.70
N VAL A 144 -6.82 3.17 -3.97
CA VAL A 144 -7.31 4.20 -4.90
C VAL A 144 -8.84 4.16 -5.09
N PRO A 145 -9.49 3.01 -5.33
CA PRO A 145 -10.96 2.95 -5.42
C PRO A 145 -11.67 3.47 -4.17
N VAL A 146 -11.15 3.16 -2.98
CA VAL A 146 -11.74 3.61 -1.71
C VAL A 146 -11.62 5.13 -1.57
N LEU A 147 -10.46 5.70 -1.92
CA LEU A 147 -10.24 7.15 -1.93
C LEU A 147 -11.16 7.87 -2.94
N MET A 148 -11.38 7.27 -4.12
CA MET A 148 -12.28 7.80 -5.15
C MET A 148 -13.74 7.80 -4.69
N ILE A 149 -14.23 6.70 -4.12
CA ILE A 149 -15.61 6.61 -3.58
C ILE A 149 -15.85 7.70 -2.54
N LEU A 150 -14.85 7.97 -1.71
CA LEU A 150 -14.95 8.99 -0.69
C LEU A 150 -15.03 10.40 -1.29
N GLY A 151 -14.15 10.71 -2.23
CA GLY A 151 -14.19 11.98 -2.98
C GLY A 151 -15.55 12.18 -3.64
N LEU A 152 -16.05 11.15 -4.33
CA LEU A 152 -17.35 11.18 -5.02
C LEU A 152 -18.53 11.37 -4.06
N SER A 153 -18.54 10.65 -2.94
CA SER A 153 -19.61 10.74 -1.93
C SER A 153 -19.74 12.16 -1.38
N ALA A 154 -18.63 12.90 -1.29
CA ALA A 154 -18.67 14.29 -0.89
C ALA A 154 -19.15 15.22 -2.03
N MET A 155 -18.80 14.94 -3.28
CA MET A 155 -19.28 15.72 -4.43
C MET A 155 -20.79 15.56 -4.66
N LEU A 156 -21.33 14.35 -4.52
CA LEU A 156 -22.78 14.11 -4.65
C LEU A 156 -23.58 14.92 -3.62
N LYS A 157 -23.08 14.97 -2.37
CA LYS A 157 -23.65 15.83 -1.31
C LYS A 157 -23.58 17.33 -1.62
N LEU A 158 -22.57 17.79 -2.36
CA LEU A 158 -22.48 19.19 -2.76
C LEU A 158 -23.60 19.55 -3.75
N ARG A 159 -23.92 18.62 -4.66
CA ARG A 159 -25.01 18.80 -5.62
C ARG A 159 -26.38 18.86 -4.93
N GLU A 160 -26.60 18.05 -3.90
CA GLU A 160 -27.86 18.04 -3.13
C GLU A 160 -28.10 19.32 -2.32
N LYS A 161 -27.06 20.10 -2.02
CA LYS A 161 -27.14 21.37 -1.27
C LYS A 161 -26.97 22.62 -2.14
N ALA A 162 -26.71 22.46 -3.44
CA ALA A 162 -26.67 23.59 -4.37
C ALA A 162 -28.12 23.98 -4.73
N PRO A 163 -28.47 25.28 -4.64
CA PRO A 163 -29.83 25.76 -4.92
C PRO A 163 -30.26 25.54 -6.37
#